data_AF-A0A8X6W9R5-F1
#
_entry.id   AF-A0A8X6W9R5-F1
#
_cell.length_a   1.000
_cell.length_b   1.000
_cell.length_c   1.000
_cell.angle_alpha   90.00
_cell.angle_beta   90.00
_cell.angle_gamma   90.00
#
_symmetry.space_group_name_H-M   'P 1'
#
loop_
_entity.id
_entity.type
_entity.pdbx_description
1 polymer ?
#
loop_
_entity_poly.entity_id
_entity_poly.type
_entity_poly.pdbx_seq_one_letter_code
_entity_poly.pdbx_strand_id
1 'polypeptide(L)'
;MHLHNGPAPDIMVWDNIGNYYRTPLVRIIGTSNSQRYISEVLEPVDFHYLQSMAIAILQQDNARPHVARVVQGLFVNHQNELHPWLARSPDL
;
A
#
# COMPACT_ATOMS: atom_id res chain seq x y z
N MET A 1 -11.35 -12.84 35.47
CA MET A 1 -11.38 -12.32 34.08
C MET A 1 -10.96 -10.86 34.13
N HIS A 2 -9.73 -10.54 33.71
CA HIS A 2 -9.27 -9.17 33.61
C HIS A 2 -9.71 -8.61 32.25
N LEU A 3 -10.63 -7.64 32.24
CA LEU A 3 -10.92 -6.85 31.05
C LEU A 3 -9.82 -5.80 30.86
N HIS A 4 -9.12 -5.86 29.73
CA HIS A 4 -8.25 -4.80 29.25
C HIS A 4 -9.13 -3.67 28.67
N ASN A 5 -9.26 -2.56 29.40
CA ASN A 5 -10.09 -1.40 29.05
C ASN A 5 -9.29 -0.17 28.56
N GLY A 6 -8.05 -0.36 28.09
CA GLY A 6 -7.26 0.68 27.42
C GLY A 6 -7.11 0.36 25.93
N PRO A 7 -6.93 1.36 25.03
CA PRO A 7 -6.58 1.07 23.65
C PRO A 7 -5.30 0.23 23.64
N ALA A 8 -5.38 -0.96 23.04
CA ALA A 8 -4.21 -1.78 22.83
C ALA A 8 -3.24 -1.00 21.91
N PRO A 9 -1.92 -1.05 22.17
CA PRO A 9 -0.97 -0.49 21.24
C PRO A 9 -1.01 -1.29 19.93
N ASP A 10 -1.45 -0.65 18.86
CA ASP A 10 -1.50 -1.23 17.52
C ASP A 10 -0.35 -0.70 16.66
N ILE A 11 0.11 -1.51 15.70
CA ILE A 11 1.14 -1.15 14.73
C ILE A 11 0.56 -1.31 13.33
N MET A 12 0.60 -0.24 12.54
CA MET A 12 0.31 -0.30 11.11
C MET A 12 1.61 -0.54 10.34
N VAL A 13 1.58 -1.51 9.43
CA VAL A 13 2.70 -1.82 8.53
C VAL A 13 2.21 -1.95 7.10
N TRP A 14 3.12 -1.80 6.15
CA TRP A 14 2.87 -2.00 4.73
C TRP A 14 4.06 -2.69 4.07
N ASP A 15 3.81 -3.68 3.23
CA ASP A 15 4.77 -4.21 2.27
C ASP A 15 4.08 -4.61 0.96
N ASN A 16 4.88 -4.70 -0.09
CA ASN A 16 4.55 -5.33 -1.36
C ASN A 16 5.50 -6.52 -1.61
N ILE A 17 4.95 -7.59 -2.19
CA ILE A 17 5.63 -8.86 -2.47
C ILE A 17 5.23 -9.30 -3.87
N GLY A 18 6.19 -9.81 -4.63
CA GLY A 18 5.92 -10.53 -5.87
C GLY A 18 6.75 -11.81 -5.98
N ASN A 19 6.64 -12.49 -7.11
CA ASN A 19 7.24 -13.83 -7.32
C ASN A 19 8.73 -13.91 -7.00
N TYR A 20 9.49 -12.83 -7.24
CA TYR A 20 10.95 -12.81 -7.11
C TYR A 20 11.46 -11.65 -6.24
N TYR A 21 10.58 -10.91 -5.59
CA TYR A 21 10.98 -9.76 -4.79
C TYR A 21 10.07 -9.57 -3.57
N ARG A 22 10.62 -8.87 -2.59
CA ARG A 22 9.90 -8.36 -1.45
C ARG A 22 10.47 -7.01 -1.09
N THR A 23 9.58 -6.04 -0.90
CA THR A 23 9.95 -4.71 -0.38
C THR A 23 10.25 -4.79 1.13
N PRO A 24 11.04 -3.85 1.69
CA PRO A 24 11.14 -3.69 3.13
C PRO A 24 9.77 -3.42 3.75
N LEU A 25 9.51 -3.96 4.93
CA LEU A 25 8.29 -3.68 5.68
C LEU A 25 8.34 -2.24 6.23
N VAL A 26 7.43 -1.39 5.75
CA VAL A 26 7.30 0.00 6.18
C VAL A 26 6.42 0.07 7.42
N ARG A 27 6.92 0.64 8.51
CA ARG A 27 6.12 0.93 9.69
C ARG A 27 5.45 2.30 9.53
N ILE A 28 4.13 2.34 9.57
CA ILE A 28 3.34 3.57 9.52
C ILE A 28 2.92 3.94 10.93
N ILE A 29 3.29 5.15 11.37
CA ILE A 29 2.91 5.64 12.70
C ILE A 29 1.48 6.20 12.66
N GLY A 30 0.53 5.53 13.32
CA GLY A 30 -0.88 5.92 13.29
C GLY A 30 -1.57 5.58 11.97
N THR A 31 -2.71 6.21 11.69
CA THR A 31 -3.51 5.92 10.48
C THR A 31 -2.89 6.55 9.23
N SER A 32 -2.80 5.76 8.15
CA SER A 32 -2.38 6.25 6.84
C SER A 32 -3.50 7.02 6.11
N ASN A 33 -3.13 8.09 5.43
CA ASN A 33 -3.97 8.81 4.48
C ASN A 33 -3.27 8.83 3.11
N SER A 34 -3.92 9.33 2.05
CA SER A 34 -3.35 9.30 0.70
C SER A 34 -1.99 9.98 0.57
N GLN A 35 -1.76 11.11 1.25
CA GLN A 35 -0.47 11.80 1.20
C GLN A 35 0.62 10.98 1.89
N ARG A 36 0.30 10.39 3.06
CA ARG A 36 1.23 9.52 3.78
C ARG A 36 1.52 8.24 3.01
N TYR A 37 0.51 7.66 2.36
CA TYR A 37 0.71 6.51 1.48
C TYR A 37 1.66 6.85 0.33
N ILE A 38 1.57 8.04 -0.25
CA ILE A 38 2.52 8.48 -1.27
C ILE A 38 3.93 8.64 -0.68
N SER A 39 4.07 9.46 0.36
CA SER A 39 5.37 9.90 0.85
C SER A 39 6.12 8.88 1.70
N GLU A 40 5.40 7.97 2.38
CA GLU A 40 5.99 6.96 3.27
C GLU A 40 6.11 5.60 2.58
N VAL A 41 5.32 5.33 1.54
CA VAL A 41 5.22 4.00 0.91
C VAL A 41 5.53 4.02 -0.58
N LEU A 42 4.72 4.71 -1.40
CA LEU A 42 4.81 4.58 -2.86
C LEU A 42 6.12 5.13 -3.41
N GLU A 43 6.43 6.40 -3.12
CA GLU A 43 7.63 7.06 -3.64
C GLU A 43 8.94 6.47 -3.10
N PRO A 44 9.13 6.31 -1.77
CA PRO A 44 10.41 5.86 -1.24
C PRO A 44 10.65 4.36 -1.38
N VAL A 45 9.60 3.55 -1.54
CA VAL A 45 9.71 2.09 -1.55
C VAL A 45 9.13 1.52 -2.83
N ASP A 46 7.81 1.53 -3.00
CA ASP A 46 7.16 0.65 -3.97
C ASP A 46 7.54 0.94 -5.42
N PHE A 47 7.56 2.22 -5.81
CA PHE A 47 7.86 2.62 -7.19
C PHE A 47 9.27 2.26 -7.64
N HIS A 48 10.24 2.26 -6.72
CA HIS A 48 11.59 1.80 -7.04
C HIS A 48 11.59 0.33 -7.50
N TYR A 49 10.78 -0.51 -6.84
CA TYR A 49 10.65 -1.92 -7.22
C TYR A 49 9.85 -2.08 -8.51
N LEU A 50 8.69 -1.44 -8.62
CA LEU A 50 7.85 -1.54 -9.82
C LEU A 50 8.61 -1.10 -11.09
N GLN A 51 9.38 -0.01 -11.03
CA GLN A 51 10.17 0.50 -12.16
C GLN A 51 11.38 -0.38 -12.49
N SER A 52 11.86 -1.18 -11.54
CA SER A 52 12.95 -2.13 -11.79
C SER A 52 12.51 -3.39 -12.56
N MET A 53 11.20 -3.58 -12.74
CA MET A 53 10.62 -4.76 -13.38
C MET A 53 10.19 -4.46 -14.81
N ALA A 54 10.46 -5.40 -15.72
CA ALA A 54 10.09 -5.24 -17.13
C ALA A 54 8.56 -5.21 -17.35
N ILE A 55 7.82 -5.95 -16.52
CA ILE A 55 6.36 -5.97 -16.51
C ILE A 55 5.92 -6.03 -15.05
N ALA A 56 5.31 -4.96 -14.56
CA ALA A 56 4.82 -4.85 -13.20
C ALA A 56 3.39 -4.31 -13.19
N ILE A 57 2.48 -5.07 -12.58
CA ILE A 57 1.10 -4.66 -12.31
C ILE A 57 0.94 -4.73 -10.80
N LEU A 58 0.68 -3.59 -10.16
CA LEU A 58 0.48 -3.53 -8.72
C LEU A 58 -0.96 -3.91 -8.38
N GLN A 59 -1.10 -4.87 -7.47
CA GLN A 59 -2.38 -5.22 -6.84
C GLN A 59 -2.47 -4.56 -5.47
N GLN A 60 -3.55 -3.83 -5.21
CA GLN A 60 -3.87 -3.26 -3.89
C GLN A 60 -5.38 -3.24 -3.69
N ASP A 61 -5.82 -3.18 -2.43
CA ASP A 61 -7.25 -3.12 -2.11
C ASP A 61 -7.87 -1.74 -2.44
N ASN A 62 -9.19 -1.66 -2.28
CA ASN A 62 -9.95 -0.43 -2.52
C ASN A 62 -10.01 0.52 -1.30
N ALA A 63 -9.05 0.45 -0.38
CA ALA A 63 -9.02 1.36 0.77
C ALA A 63 -8.97 2.83 0.29
N ARG A 64 -9.67 3.72 1.01
CA ARG A 64 -9.80 5.14 0.62
C ARG A 64 -8.46 5.82 0.30
N PRO A 65 -7.37 5.60 1.07
CA PRO A 65 -6.08 6.17 0.74
C PRO A 65 -5.55 5.75 -0.64
N HIS A 66 -5.73 4.47 -1.01
CA HIS A 66 -5.19 3.82 -2.20
C HIS A 66 -5.90 4.25 -3.50
N VAL A 67 -7.22 4.43 -3.44
CA VAL A 67 -8.04 4.80 -4.62
C VAL A 67 -8.29 6.31 -4.73
N ALA A 68 -7.69 7.13 -3.88
CA ALA A 68 -7.83 8.57 -3.96
C ALA A 68 -7.27 9.11 -5.28
N ARG A 69 -7.91 10.17 -5.81
CA ARG A 69 -7.52 10.78 -7.09
C ARG A 69 -6.03 11.17 -7.16
N VAL A 70 -5.46 11.64 -6.06
CA VAL A 70 -4.02 12.01 -6.00
C VAL A 70 -3.12 10.79 -6.18
N VAL A 71 -3.49 9.64 -5.61
CA VAL A 71 -2.75 8.38 -5.74
C VAL A 71 -2.92 7.82 -7.15
N GLN A 72 -4.14 7.78 -7.68
CA GLN A 72 -4.39 7.34 -9.05
C GLN A 72 -3.63 8.17 -10.08
N GLY A 73 -3.62 9.50 -9.93
CA GLY A 73 -2.85 10.40 -10.79
C GLY A 73 -1.35 10.14 -10.72
N LEU A 74 -0.84 9.77 -9.54
CA LEU A 74 0.56 9.40 -9.38
C LEU A 74 0.92 8.12 -10.14
N PHE A 75 0.09 7.07 -10.08
CA PHE A 75 0.31 5.85 -10.88
C PHE A 75 0.36 6.14 -12.38
N VAL A 76 -0.55 6.99 -12.87
CA VAL A 76 -0.55 7.44 -14.27
C VAL A 76 0.75 8.17 -14.62
N ASN A 77 1.21 9.09 -13.77
CA ASN A 77 2.43 9.86 -14.01
C ASN A 77 3.69 9.00 -14.02
N HIS A 78 3.74 7.95 -13.19
CA HIS A 78 4.87 7.01 -13.13
C HIS A 78 4.74 5.83 -14.11
N GLN A 79 3.71 5.82 -14.96
CA GLN A 79 3.44 4.74 -15.92
C GLN A 79 3.33 3.35 -15.25
N ASN A 80 2.88 3.33 -14.00
CA ASN A 80 2.70 2.10 -13.23
C ASN A 80 1.25 1.60 -13.39
N GLU A 81 1.10 0.33 -13.73
CA GLU A 81 -0.23 -0.28 -13.92
C GLU A 81 -0.83 -0.76 -12.59
N LEU A 82 -2.15 -0.62 -12.47
CA LEU A 82 -2.93 -1.11 -11.33
C LEU A 82 -3.84 -2.25 -11.75
N HIS A 83 -3.82 -3.35 -10.99
CA HIS A 83 -4.77 -4.44 -11.16
C HIS A 83 -6.16 -4.01 -10.63
N PRO A 84 -7.25 -4.19 -11.39
CA PRO A 84 -8.60 -3.95 -10.88
C PRO A 84 -8.92 -4.87 -9.69
N TRP A 85 -9.29 -4.31 -8.54
CA TRP A 85 -9.63 -5.08 -7.35
C TRP A 85 -11.13 -5.06 -7.04
N LEU A 86 -11.72 -6.22 -6.74
CA LEU A 86 -13.11 -6.31 -6.34
C LEU A 86 -13.32 -5.83 -4.89
N ALA A 87 -14.47 -5.19 -4.64
CA ALA A 87 -14.80 -4.75 -3.30
C ALA A 87 -15.08 -5.94 -2.38
N ARG A 88 -14.51 -5.92 -1.17
CA ARG A 88 -14.68 -6.96 -0.13
C ARG A 88 -14.21 -8.35 -0.57
N SER A 89 -13.14 -8.40 -1.37
CA SER A 89 -12.53 -9.65 -1.82
C SER A 89 -11.11 -9.80 -1.26
N PRO A 90 -10.95 -10.01 0.06
CA PRO A 90 -9.64 -10.25 0.65
C PRO A 90 -9.11 -11.67 0.39
N ASP A 91 -9.95 -12.57 -0.13
CA ASP A 91 -9.68 -13.98 -0.43
C ASP A 91 -9.14 -14.21 -1.86
N LEU A 92 -9.18 -13.18 -2.70
CA LEU A 92 -8.51 -13.14 -4.00
C LEU A 92 -7.03 -12.78 -3.82
#